data_AF-A0A3Q2DZZ6-F1
#
_entry.id   AF-A0A3Q2DZZ6-F1
#
_cell.length_a   1.000
_cell.length_b   1.000
_cell.length_c   1.000
_cell.angle_alpha   90.00
_cell.angle_beta   90.00
_cell.angle_gamma   90.00
#
_symmetry.space_group_name_H-M   'P 1'
#
loop_
_entity.id
_entity.type
_entity.pdbx_description
1 polymer ?
#
loop_
_entity_poly.entity_id
_entity_poly.type
_entity_poly.pdbx_seq_one_letter_code
_entity_poly.pdbx_strand_id
1 'polypeptide(L)'
;MPVGTDWDLVPGLAVSQLVVSCQTVWVRCVNGELARRYGISNRNPAGDYWKKIPGNTNWFTVTPEEELWAVTPAGGLCRRLTKLLPQLPTAPPPSGPEDVEDEWELI
;
A
#
# COMPACT_ATOMS: atom_id res chain seq x y z
N MET A 1 -4.07 -27.85 -13.39
CA MET A 1 -4.79 -26.72 -12.78
C MET A 1 -4.70 -26.88 -11.27
N PRO A 2 -4.23 -25.88 -10.51
CA PRO A 2 -4.28 -25.94 -9.05
C PRO A 2 -5.74 -25.90 -8.58
N VAL A 3 -6.06 -26.66 -7.54
CA VAL A 3 -7.38 -26.64 -6.87
C VAL A 3 -7.15 -26.21 -5.43
N GLY A 4 -7.87 -25.17 -4.99
CA GLY A 4 -7.88 -24.75 -3.59
C GLY A 4 -8.67 -25.77 -2.76
N THR A 5 -8.14 -26.12 -1.60
CA THR A 5 -8.75 -27.14 -0.72
C THR A 5 -9.42 -26.54 0.51
N ASP A 6 -8.98 -25.35 0.95
CA ASP A 6 -9.53 -24.68 2.14
C ASP A 6 -9.29 -23.16 2.08
N TRP A 7 -9.90 -22.43 3.02
CA TRP A 7 -9.74 -20.99 3.23
C TRP A 7 -9.00 -20.72 4.54
N ASP A 8 -7.90 -19.97 4.46
CA ASP A 8 -7.19 -19.49 5.63
C ASP A 8 -7.68 -18.09 6.05
N LEU A 9 -7.99 -17.94 7.34
CA LEU A 9 -8.35 -16.64 7.92
C LEU A 9 -7.12 -15.73 7.97
N VAL A 10 -7.22 -14.55 7.36
CA VAL A 10 -6.22 -13.48 7.51
C VAL A 10 -6.69 -12.49 8.59
N PRO A 11 -6.11 -12.52 9.81
CA PRO A 11 -6.58 -11.70 10.93
C PRO A 11 -6.19 -10.22 10.78
N GLY A 12 -6.76 -9.39 11.66
CA GLY A 12 -6.26 -8.05 11.98
C GLY A 12 -7.20 -6.90 11.67
N LEU A 13 -8.16 -7.06 10.75
CA LEU A 13 -9.10 -5.99 10.38
C LEU A 13 -10.52 -6.52 10.19
N ALA A 14 -11.52 -5.76 10.65
CA ALA A 14 -12.91 -5.96 10.29
C ALA A 14 -13.19 -5.25 8.95
N VAL A 15 -13.43 -6.03 7.90
CA VAL A 15 -13.52 -5.55 6.51
C VAL A 15 -14.93 -5.72 5.95
N SER A 16 -15.31 -4.80 5.05
CA SER A 16 -16.60 -4.81 4.34
C SER A 16 -16.45 -4.94 2.82
N GLN A 17 -15.25 -4.73 2.28
CA GLN A 17 -14.94 -4.88 0.86
C GLN A 17 -13.50 -5.34 0.67
N LEU A 18 -13.27 -6.26 -0.27
CA LEU A 18 -11.96 -6.71 -0.75
C LEU A 18 -11.84 -6.37 -2.24
N VAL A 19 -10.70 -5.83 -2.67
CA VAL A 19 -10.37 -5.65 -4.09
C VAL A 19 -8.93 -6.10 -4.34
N VAL A 20 -8.70 -6.68 -5.51
CA VAL A 20 -7.45 -7.37 -5.84
C VAL A 20 -7.03 -6.98 -7.25
N SER A 21 -5.74 -6.71 -7.44
CA SER A 21 -5.10 -6.48 -8.73
C SER A 21 -4.19 -7.66 -9.10
N CYS A 22 -3.33 -7.50 -10.10
CA CYS A 22 -2.32 -8.52 -10.40
C CYS A 22 -1.24 -8.68 -9.31
N GLN A 23 -1.04 -7.68 -8.43
CA GLN A 23 0.08 -7.68 -7.48
C GLN A 23 -0.32 -7.35 -6.04
N THR A 24 -1.52 -6.80 -5.82
CA THR A 24 -1.89 -6.24 -4.53
C THR A 24 -3.28 -6.62 -4.11
N VAL A 25 -3.46 -6.69 -2.79
CA VAL A 25 -4.74 -6.92 -2.13
C VAL A 25 -5.02 -5.70 -1.26
N TRP A 26 -6.23 -5.16 -1.40
CA TRP A 26 -6.71 -4.02 -0.64
C TRP A 26 -8.05 -4.32 -0.02
N VAL A 27 -8.31 -3.67 1.11
CA VAL A 27 -9.58 -3.78 1.82
C VAL A 27 -10.11 -2.42 2.24
N ARG A 28 -11.44 -2.33 2.32
CA ARG A 28 -12.15 -1.27 3.03
C ARG A 28 -12.67 -1.84 4.34
N CYS A 29 -12.28 -1.23 5.44
CA CYS A 29 -12.75 -1.56 6.77
C CYS A 29 -14.21 -1.14 6.97
N VAL A 30 -14.90 -1.73 7.96
CA VAL A 30 -16.30 -1.37 8.28
C VAL A 30 -16.48 0.11 8.65
N ASN A 31 -15.43 0.76 9.16
CA ASN A 31 -15.39 2.20 9.47
C ASN A 31 -15.08 3.10 8.24
N GLY A 32 -14.94 2.51 7.05
CA GLY A 32 -14.63 3.20 5.80
C GLY A 32 -13.14 3.46 5.54
N GLU A 33 -12.25 3.10 6.46
CA GLU A 33 -10.80 3.21 6.25
C GLU A 33 -10.29 2.20 5.22
N LEU A 34 -9.14 2.50 4.62
CA LEU A 34 -8.50 1.65 3.61
C LEU A 34 -7.24 1.01 4.17
N ALA A 35 -6.96 -0.23 3.77
CA ALA A 35 -5.70 -0.90 4.04
C ALA A 35 -5.20 -1.70 2.85
N ARG A 36 -3.88 -1.80 2.71
CA ARG A 36 -3.19 -2.66 1.73
C ARG A 36 -2.48 -3.80 2.45
N ARG A 37 -2.54 -5.01 1.88
CA ARG A 37 -1.75 -6.15 2.34
C ARG A 37 -0.33 -6.06 1.78
N TYR A 38 0.67 -6.20 2.64
CA TYR A 38 2.09 -6.26 2.30
C TYR A 38 2.67 -7.65 2.57
N GLY A 39 3.78 -7.99 1.92
CA GLY A 39 4.45 -9.28 2.09
C GLY A 39 3.94 -10.41 1.19
N ILE A 40 3.00 -10.12 0.29
CA ILE A 40 2.46 -11.13 -0.63
C ILE A 40 3.56 -11.60 -1.58
N SER A 41 3.76 -12.90 -1.64
CA SER A 41 4.69 -13.56 -2.57
C SER A 41 4.25 -14.99 -2.87
N ASN A 42 4.89 -15.65 -3.83
CA ASN A 42 4.61 -17.06 -4.14
C ASN A 42 4.86 -18.02 -2.96
N ARG A 43 5.71 -17.62 -2.01
CA ARG A 43 6.00 -18.40 -0.78
C ARG A 43 5.15 -17.96 0.41
N ASN A 44 4.55 -16.77 0.34
CA ASN A 44 3.65 -16.23 1.35
C ASN A 44 2.44 -15.55 0.66
N PRO A 45 1.47 -16.32 0.15
CA PRO A 45 0.32 -15.75 -0.56
C PRO A 45 -0.61 -14.96 0.37
N ALA A 46 -0.63 -15.26 1.68
CA ALA A 46 -1.42 -14.52 2.67
C ALA A 46 -0.83 -13.13 3.00
N GLY A 47 0.47 -12.93 2.75
CA GLY A 47 1.20 -11.73 3.13
C GLY A 47 1.43 -11.61 4.64
N ASP A 48 2.15 -10.57 5.05
CA ASP A 48 2.65 -10.40 6.41
C ASP A 48 1.72 -9.53 7.26
N TYR A 49 1.37 -8.33 6.76
CA TYR A 49 0.62 -7.35 7.55
C TYR A 49 -0.23 -6.41 6.69
N TRP A 50 -1.17 -5.73 7.36
CA TRP A 50 -1.99 -4.67 6.77
C TRP A 50 -1.36 -3.30 7.05
N LYS A 51 -1.24 -2.47 6.01
CA LYS A 51 -0.84 -1.07 6.15
C LYS A 51 -2.05 -0.17 5.91
N LYS A 52 -2.38 0.67 6.89
CA LYS A 52 -3.41 1.70 6.77
C LYS A 52 -3.05 2.70 5.68
N ILE A 53 -4.05 3.08 4.90
CA ILE A 53 -3.96 4.06 3.84
C ILE A 53 -4.81 5.27 4.26
N PRO A 54 -4.25 6.49 4.25
CA PRO A 54 -5.01 7.68 4.62
C PRO A 54 -6.26 7.87 3.75
N GLY A 55 -7.36 8.25 4.39
CA GLY A 55 -8.64 8.54 3.75
C GLY A 55 -9.74 7.53 4.07
N ASN A 56 -10.98 7.97 3.84
CA ASN A 56 -12.18 7.15 3.99
C ASN A 56 -12.97 7.13 2.69
N THR A 57 -13.65 6.02 2.42
CA THR A 57 -14.44 5.83 1.20
C THR A 57 -15.67 4.97 1.48
N ASN A 58 -16.70 5.10 0.64
CA ASN A 58 -17.85 4.19 0.65
C ASN A 58 -17.58 2.93 -0.18
N TRP A 59 -16.89 3.07 -1.31
CA TRP A 59 -16.52 1.98 -2.22
C TRP A 59 -15.25 2.33 -2.96
N PHE A 60 -14.45 1.33 -3.28
CA PHE A 60 -13.28 1.52 -4.13
C PHE A 60 -13.01 0.30 -5.00
N THR A 61 -12.16 0.48 -5.99
CA THR A 61 -11.68 -0.57 -6.90
C THR A 61 -10.23 -0.31 -7.27
N VAL A 62 -9.55 -1.35 -7.74
CA VAL A 62 -8.20 -1.30 -8.28
C VAL A 62 -8.20 -1.94 -9.66
N THR A 63 -7.50 -1.34 -10.62
CA THR A 63 -7.30 -1.94 -11.95
C THR A 63 -6.21 -3.02 -11.89
N PRO A 64 -6.12 -3.91 -12.88
CA PRO A 64 -4.99 -4.84 -13.00
C PRO A 64 -3.61 -4.14 -12.96
N GLU A 65 -3.54 -2.91 -13.50
CA GLU A 65 -2.33 -2.06 -13.57
C GLU A 65 -2.12 -1.15 -12.34
N GLU A 66 -2.74 -1.46 -11.19
CA GLU A 66 -2.57 -0.76 -9.90
C GLU A 66 -3.19 0.66 -9.80
N GLU A 67 -4.14 1.01 -10.67
CA GLU A 67 -4.85 2.28 -10.54
C GLU A 67 -6.01 2.17 -9.54
N LEU A 68 -5.98 2.98 -8.48
CA LEU A 68 -6.99 3.00 -7.43
C LEU A 68 -8.03 4.09 -7.66
N TRP A 69 -9.30 3.69 -7.64
CA TRP A 69 -10.46 4.56 -7.80
C TRP A 69 -11.43 4.36 -6.64
N ALA A 70 -11.99 5.45 -6.12
CA ALA A 70 -12.85 5.41 -4.95
C ALA A 70 -13.99 6.43 -5.02
N VAL A 71 -15.11 6.10 -4.40
CA VAL A 71 -16.23 7.00 -4.16
C VAL A 71 -16.10 7.54 -2.75
N THR A 72 -15.94 8.84 -2.61
CA THR A 72 -15.83 9.50 -1.30
C THR A 72 -17.16 9.39 -0.53
N PRO A 73 -17.16 9.60 0.80
CA PRO A 73 -18.39 9.65 1.57
C PRO A 73 -19.40 10.70 1.06
N ALA A 74 -18.91 11.78 0.44
CA ALA A 74 -19.71 12.83 -0.20
C ALA A 74 -20.23 12.47 -1.60
N GLY A 75 -19.95 11.25 -2.11
CA GLY A 75 -20.39 10.78 -3.42
C GLY A 75 -19.49 11.18 -4.59
N GLY A 76 -18.36 11.84 -4.33
CA GLY A 76 -17.41 12.23 -5.39
C GLY A 76 -16.53 11.06 -5.85
N LEU A 77 -16.21 11.00 -7.14
CA LEU A 77 -15.23 10.06 -7.68
C LEU A 77 -13.81 10.61 -7.49
N CYS A 78 -12.91 9.80 -6.96
CA CYS A 78 -11.50 10.15 -6.81
C CYS A 78 -10.58 9.04 -7.33
N ARG A 79 -9.45 9.45 -7.91
CA ARG A 79 -8.34 8.56 -8.28
C ARG A 79 -7.17 8.81 -7.35
N ARG A 80 -6.60 7.75 -6.78
CA ARG A 80 -5.39 7.89 -5.96
C ARG A 80 -4.17 8.05 -6.86
N LEU A 81 -3.46 9.16 -6.70
CA LEU A 81 -2.17 9.37 -7.34
C LEU A 81 -1.06 8.85 -6.42
N THR A 82 -0.17 8.03 -6.94
CA THR A 82 1.04 7.62 -6.24
C THR A 82 2.25 8.13 -7.01
N LYS A 83 3.13 8.84 -6.30
CA LYS A 83 4.45 9.21 -6.83
C LYS A 83 5.45 8.30 -6.15
N LEU A 84 6.17 7.50 -6.94
CA LEU A 84 7.34 6.82 -6.42
C LEU A 84 8.39 7.91 -6.19
N LEU A 85 8.83 8.05 -4.94
CA LEU A 85 10.02 8.85 -4.67
C LEU A 85 11.20 8.12 -5.31
N PRO A 86 12.04 8.81 -6.11
CA PRO A 86 13.28 8.20 -6.56
C PRO A 86 14.05 7.79 -5.32
N GLN A 87 14.46 6.53 -5.27
CA GLN A 87 15.38 6.06 -4.24
C GLN A 87 16.61 6.97 -4.37
N LEU A 88 16.92 7.75 -3.33
CA LEU A 88 18.19 8.46 -3.30
C LEU A 88 19.28 7.40 -3.52
N PRO A 89 20.21 7.58 -4.47
CA PRO A 89 21.35 6.69 -4.57
C PRO A 89 21.92 6.60 -3.17
N THR A 90 21.91 5.40 -2.58
CA THR A 90 22.64 5.16 -1.35
C THR A 90 24.09 5.38 -1.72
N ALA A 91 24.59 6.59 -1.45
CA ALA A 91 25.99 6.90 -1.62
C ALA A 91 26.76 5.83 -0.83
N PRO A 92 27.74 5.15 -1.44
CA PRO A 92 28.62 4.28 -0.66
C PRO A 92 29.21 5.11 0.49
N PRO A 93 29.37 4.51 1.70
CA PRO A 93 29.88 5.24 2.85
C PRO A 93 31.19 5.94 2.48
N PRO A 94 31.36 7.25 2.78
CA PRO A 94 32.58 7.95 2.44
C PRO A 94 33.76 7.30 3.17
N SER A 95 34.71 6.80 2.38
CA SER A 95 36.02 6.39 2.86
C SER A 95 36.90 7.62 3.01
N GLY A 96 37.01 8.16 4.22
CA GLY A 96 38.02 9.18 4.58
C GLY A 96 37.47 10.32 5.44
N PRO A 97 38.26 10.87 6.38
CA PRO A 97 37.87 12.00 7.20
C PRO A 97 38.05 13.33 6.43
N GLU A 98 37.49 14.42 6.98
CA GLU A 98 37.54 15.82 6.49
C GLU A 98 36.44 16.12 5.46
N ASP A 99 35.49 17.05 5.64
CA ASP A 99 35.41 18.25 6.46
C ASP A 99 33.91 18.52 6.72
N VAL A 100 33.52 18.82 7.96
CA VAL A 100 32.12 19.02 8.36
C VAL A 100 31.85 20.51 8.43
N GLU A 101 31.75 21.17 7.28
CA GLU A 101 31.25 22.54 7.22
C GLU A 101 30.23 22.67 6.08
N ASP A 102 29.12 23.33 6.40
CA ASP A 102 28.09 23.86 5.49
C ASP A 102 27.06 22.91 4.86
N GLU A 103 26.15 22.37 5.67
CA GLU A 103 24.79 22.10 5.18
C GLU A 103 23.71 22.32 6.25
N TRP A 104 23.75 23.47 6.92
CA TRP A 104 22.58 24.03 7.61
C TRP A 104 22.08 25.24 6.84
N GLU A 105 21.18 25.03 5.87
CA GLU A 105 20.28 26.09 5.44
C GLU A 105 18.82 25.68 5.63
N LEU A 106 18.14 26.49 6.44
CA LEU A 106 16.72 26.46 6.76
C LEU A 106 15.84 26.53 5.50
N ILE A 107 14.79 25.70 5.48
CA ILE A 107 13.39 26.16 5.37
C ILE A 107 12.44 25.15 5.99
#